data_AF-A0A968U1M3-F1
#
_entry.id   AF-A0A968U1M3-F1
#
_cell.length_a   1.000
_cell.length_b   1.000
_cell.length_c   1.000
_cell.angle_alpha   90.00
_cell.angle_beta   90.00
_cell.angle_gamma   90.00
#
_symmetry.space_group_name_H-M   'P 1'
#
loop_
_entity.id
_entity.type
_entity.pdbx_description
1 polymer ?
#
loop_
_entity_poly.entity_id
_entity_poly.type
_entity_poly.pdbx_seq_one_letter_code
_entity_poly.pdbx_strand_id
1 'polypeptide(L)'
;MLALWLTRLRTAVMLKTVNREAEGFDEGSIKNLSCDLISQVDRLWLQHSDGKFGFSVWERMYLECGGKTNVEDEKSWNCFGNRVGWRMNNDWIDTNNANFSKSAPVRHLPILVLPRSVPIRGNLSWSRQASWVFFYFMQRFDECHIN
;
A
#
# COMPACT_ATOMS: atom_id res chain seq x y z
N MET A 1 -7.94 -15.37 15.56
CA MET A 1 -8.94 -14.28 15.51
C MET A 1 -8.37 -12.89 15.85
N LEU A 2 -7.48 -12.74 16.85
CA LEU A 2 -6.87 -11.43 17.19
C LEU A 2 -5.97 -10.80 16.09
N ALA A 3 -5.29 -11.62 15.29
CA ALA A 3 -4.37 -11.14 14.25
C ALA A 3 -5.06 -10.39 13.09
N LEU A 4 -6.29 -10.78 12.73
CA LEU A 4 -7.02 -10.17 11.60
C LEU A 4 -7.47 -8.73 11.90
N TRP A 5 -7.87 -8.45 13.15
CA TRP A 5 -8.31 -7.12 13.57
C TRP A 5 -7.16 -6.11 13.59
N LEU A 6 -6.00 -6.48 14.14
CA LEU A 6 -4.84 -5.58 14.22
C LEU A 6 -4.31 -5.18 12.83
N THR A 7 -4.40 -6.06 11.85
CA THR A 7 -3.93 -5.85 10.47
C THR A 7 -4.71 -4.76 9.74
N ARG A 8 -6.05 -4.74 9.81
CA ARG A 8 -6.87 -3.68 9.21
C ARG A 8 -6.78 -2.34 9.96
N LEU A 9 -6.54 -2.39 11.27
CA LEU A 9 -6.48 -1.18 12.10
C LEU A 9 -5.29 -0.28 11.77
N ARG A 10 -4.16 -0.82 11.31
CA ARG A 10 -2.95 -0.02 11.03
C ARG A 10 -3.15 1.01 9.93
N THR A 11 -3.75 0.61 8.80
CA THR A 11 -4.08 1.54 7.72
C THR A 11 -5.25 2.45 8.07
N ALA A 12 -6.20 1.98 8.90
CA ALA A 12 -7.29 2.80 9.41
C ALA A 12 -6.81 3.95 10.31
N VAL A 13 -5.76 3.73 11.12
CA VAL A 13 -5.14 4.80 11.93
C VAL A 13 -4.58 5.90 11.03
N MET A 14 -3.92 5.54 9.93
CA MET A 14 -3.41 6.52 8.97
C MET A 14 -4.54 7.34 8.35
N LEU A 15 -5.63 6.70 7.91
CA LEU A 15 -6.81 7.41 7.39
C LEU A 15 -7.44 8.37 8.41
N LYS A 16 -7.50 7.95 9.68
CA LYS A 16 -7.99 8.80 10.77
C LYS A 16 -7.17 10.07 10.97
N THR A 17 -5.84 10.00 10.84
CA THR A 17 -4.98 11.19 10.99
C THR A 17 -5.19 12.24 9.91
N VAL A 18 -5.77 11.85 8.77
CA VAL A 18 -6.08 12.75 7.65
C VAL A 18 -7.59 12.97 7.48
N ASN A 19 -8.42 12.48 8.41
CA ASN A 19 -9.89 12.55 8.41
C ASN A 19 -10.53 12.00 7.13
N ARG A 20 -10.10 10.81 6.69
CA ARG A 20 -10.58 10.17 5.46
C ARG A 20 -10.99 8.71 5.62
N GLU A 21 -11.49 8.34 6.79
CA GLU A 21 -11.90 6.96 7.07
C GLU A 21 -12.99 6.45 6.10
N ALA A 22 -13.88 7.33 5.61
CA ALA A 22 -14.95 6.96 4.68
C ALA A 22 -14.49 7.01 3.21
N GLU A 23 -13.55 7.90 2.90
CA GLU A 23 -13.15 8.22 1.55
C GLU A 23 -11.91 7.45 1.09
N GLY A 24 -11.02 7.02 1.98
CA GLY A 24 -9.74 6.40 1.61
C GLY A 24 -8.65 7.44 1.28
N PHE A 25 -7.50 6.99 0.76
CA PHE A 25 -6.38 7.89 0.43
C PHE A 25 -6.52 8.55 -0.96
N ASP A 26 -5.99 9.76 -1.08
CA ASP A 26 -5.75 10.51 -2.32
C ASP A 26 -4.38 11.19 -2.23
N GLU A 27 -3.96 11.85 -3.31
CA GLU A 27 -2.69 12.56 -3.36
C GLU A 27 -2.51 13.55 -2.20
N GLY A 28 -3.51 14.38 -1.90
CA GLY A 28 -3.41 15.43 -0.89
C GLY A 28 -3.26 14.86 0.52
N SER A 29 -4.09 13.88 0.86
CA SER A 29 -4.03 13.19 2.15
C SER A 29 -2.72 12.42 2.34
N ILE A 30 -2.17 11.79 1.29
CA ILE A 30 -0.88 11.09 1.37
C ILE A 30 0.25 12.08 1.66
N LYS A 31 0.28 13.23 0.97
CA LYS A 31 1.27 14.29 1.22
C LYS A 31 1.20 14.84 2.65
N ASN A 32 0.02 14.85 3.25
CA ASN A 32 -0.20 15.33 4.62
C ASN A 32 0.15 14.30 5.71
N LEU A 33 0.42 13.03 5.37
CA LEU A 33 0.88 12.05 6.35
C LEU A 33 2.27 12.44 6.86
N SER A 34 2.47 12.47 8.18
CA SER A 34 3.79 12.73 8.76
C SER A 34 4.73 11.53 8.60
N CYS A 35 6.02 11.80 8.42
CA CYS A 35 7.02 10.75 8.34
C CYS A 35 7.10 9.92 9.62
N ASP A 36 6.89 10.55 10.77
CA ASP A 36 6.81 9.85 12.06
C ASP A 36 5.67 8.84 12.09
N LEU A 37 4.50 9.19 11.57
CA LEU A 37 3.36 8.28 11.52
C LEU A 37 3.64 7.10 10.58
N ILE A 38 4.15 7.38 9.38
CA ILE A 38 4.49 6.34 8.39
C ILE A 38 5.51 5.37 8.99
N SER A 39 6.59 5.90 9.57
CA SER A 39 7.66 5.10 10.18
C SER A 39 7.16 4.30 11.39
N GLN A 40 6.28 4.86 12.21
CA GLN A 40 5.66 4.13 13.32
C GLN A 40 4.80 2.98 12.83
N VAL A 41 3.96 3.21 11.82
CA VAL A 41 3.11 2.17 11.26
C VAL A 41 3.95 1.07 10.61
N ASP A 42 5.01 1.42 9.88
CA ASP A 42 5.95 0.46 9.29
C ASP A 42 6.63 -0.40 10.36
N ARG A 43 7.17 0.21 11.42
CA ARG A 43 7.76 -0.53 12.55
C ARG A 43 6.78 -1.49 13.19
N LEU A 44 5.51 -1.09 13.36
CA LEU A 44 4.47 -1.95 13.91
C LEU A 44 4.14 -3.12 12.97
N TRP A 45 4.22 -2.93 11.65
CA TRP A 45 4.09 -4.03 10.70
C TRP A 45 5.24 -5.02 10.84
N LEU A 46 6.48 -4.53 10.80
CA LEU A 46 7.68 -5.36 10.91
C LEU A 46 7.68 -6.16 12.22
N GLN A 47 7.48 -5.49 13.37
CA GLN A 47 7.54 -6.11 14.69
C GLN A 47 6.49 -7.21 14.89
N HIS A 48 5.27 -7.02 14.38
CA HIS A 48 4.18 -7.96 14.62
C HIS A 48 4.01 -9.02 13.52
N SER A 49 4.86 -8.96 12.49
CA SER A 49 4.87 -9.90 11.36
C SER A 49 6.19 -10.66 11.21
N ASP A 50 7.11 -10.54 12.15
CA ASP A 50 8.48 -11.08 12.05
C ASP A 50 9.19 -10.59 10.77
N GLY A 51 9.03 -9.30 10.47
CA GLY A 51 9.61 -8.64 9.29
C GLY A 51 8.96 -9.03 7.95
N LYS A 52 7.86 -9.79 7.95
CA LYS A 52 7.21 -10.22 6.70
C LYS A 52 6.46 -9.11 5.98
N PHE A 53 5.96 -8.12 6.71
CA PHE A 53 5.08 -7.07 6.22
C PHE A 53 5.61 -5.70 6.62
N GLY A 54 5.31 -4.69 5.79
CA GLY A 54 5.74 -3.31 6.00
C GLY A 54 5.74 -2.51 4.69
N PHE A 55 5.69 -1.20 4.81
CA PHE A 55 5.91 -0.25 3.71
C PHE A 55 7.35 -0.30 3.22
N SER A 56 8.34 -0.39 4.12
CA SER A 56 9.76 -0.55 3.74
C SER A 56 10.00 -1.87 2.99
N VAL A 57 9.23 -2.91 3.33
CA VAL A 57 9.22 -4.20 2.63
C VAL A 57 8.66 -4.07 1.21
N TRP A 58 7.64 -3.23 1.00
CA TRP A 58 7.13 -2.94 -0.35
C TRP A 58 8.12 -2.16 -1.18
N GLU A 59 8.68 -1.11 -0.60
CA GLU A 59 9.56 -0.20 -1.31
C GLU A 59 10.72 -0.98 -1.90
N ARG A 60 11.38 -1.81 -1.08
CA ARG A 60 12.43 -2.73 -1.54
C ARG A 60 11.96 -3.63 -2.68
N MET A 61 10.78 -4.25 -2.56
CA MET A 61 10.24 -5.14 -3.60
C MET A 61 9.94 -4.39 -4.91
N TYR A 62 9.45 -3.15 -4.84
CA TYR A 62 9.17 -2.36 -6.02
C TYR A 62 10.45 -1.95 -6.73
N LEU A 63 11.48 -1.54 -5.97
CA LEU A 63 12.82 -1.25 -6.50
C LEU A 63 13.46 -2.51 -7.12
N GLU A 64 13.32 -3.68 -6.49
CA GLU A 64 13.74 -4.98 -7.04
C GLU A 64 13.05 -5.32 -8.39
N CYS A 65 11.84 -4.81 -8.61
CA CYS A 65 11.10 -4.91 -9.87
C CYS A 65 11.50 -3.83 -10.90
N GLY A 66 12.56 -3.06 -10.64
CA GLY A 66 13.04 -1.98 -11.51
C GLY A 66 12.25 -0.67 -11.38
N GLY A 67 11.33 -0.60 -10.41
CA GLY A 67 10.51 0.59 -10.17
C GLY A 67 11.34 1.75 -9.64
N LYS A 68 10.83 2.97 -9.81
CA LYS A 68 11.44 4.20 -9.28
C LYS A 68 10.39 4.98 -8.51
N THR A 69 10.76 5.55 -7.37
CA THR A 69 9.85 6.29 -6.49
C THR A 69 9.25 7.51 -7.18
N ASN A 70 9.92 8.06 -8.19
CA ASN A 70 9.54 9.27 -8.91
C ASN A 70 9.04 9.06 -10.35
N VAL A 71 8.98 7.82 -10.85
CA VAL A 71 8.47 7.51 -12.19
C VAL A 71 7.47 6.36 -12.13
N GLU A 72 6.26 6.58 -12.64
CA GLU A 72 5.28 5.51 -12.85
C GLU A 72 5.76 4.58 -13.98
N ASP A 73 5.90 3.29 -13.67
CA ASP A 73 6.20 2.26 -14.66
C ASP A 73 5.27 1.06 -14.49
N GLU A 74 4.48 0.79 -15.54
CA GLU A 74 3.48 -0.29 -15.54
C GLU A 74 4.14 -1.67 -15.44
N LYS A 75 5.34 -1.85 -16.01
CA LYS A 75 6.04 -3.15 -15.94
C LYS A 75 6.48 -3.45 -14.52
N SER A 76 7.07 -2.47 -13.83
CA SER A 76 7.44 -2.58 -12.42
C SER A 76 6.20 -2.73 -11.52
N TRP A 77 5.11 -2.02 -11.80
CA TRP A 77 3.85 -2.18 -11.06
C TRP A 77 3.27 -3.59 -11.19
N ASN A 78 3.20 -4.13 -12.41
CA ASN A 78 2.72 -5.50 -12.65
C ASN A 78 3.66 -6.55 -12.04
N CYS A 79 4.98 -6.35 -12.14
CA CYS A 79 5.98 -7.20 -11.47
C CYS A 79 5.76 -7.22 -9.95
N PHE A 80 5.61 -6.04 -9.35
CA PHE A 80 5.36 -5.88 -7.93
C PHE A 80 4.07 -6.60 -7.52
N GLY A 81 2.96 -6.32 -8.20
CA GLY A 81 1.66 -6.94 -7.94
C GLY A 81 1.72 -8.48 -7.99
N ASN A 82 2.42 -9.05 -8.97
CA ASN A 82 2.62 -10.50 -9.05
C ASN A 82 3.44 -11.03 -7.87
N ARG A 83 4.49 -10.31 -7.45
CA ARG A 83 5.41 -10.72 -6.38
C ARG A 83 4.79 -10.65 -4.99
N VAL A 84 3.96 -9.63 -4.73
CA VAL A 84 3.28 -9.46 -3.44
C VAL A 84 1.92 -10.17 -3.41
N GLY A 85 1.50 -10.80 -4.51
CA GLY A 85 0.26 -11.56 -4.60
C GLY A 85 -1.00 -10.68 -4.70
N TRP A 86 -0.87 -9.46 -5.21
CA TRP A 86 -2.01 -8.57 -5.51
C TRP A 86 -2.51 -8.74 -6.94
N ARG A 87 -1.73 -9.39 -7.80
CA ARG A 87 -2.08 -9.69 -9.18
C ARG A 87 -1.93 -11.18 -9.44
N MET A 88 -3.01 -11.81 -9.88
CA MET A 88 -3.09 -13.25 -10.16
C MET A 88 -3.77 -13.45 -11.52
N ASN A 89 -3.23 -14.31 -12.38
CA ASN A 89 -3.77 -14.58 -13.72
C ASN A 89 -3.98 -13.31 -14.56
N ASN A 90 -3.09 -12.33 -14.41
CA ASN A 90 -3.16 -11.00 -15.02
C ASN A 90 -4.22 -10.02 -14.48
N ASP A 91 -4.99 -10.44 -13.48
CA ASP A 91 -6.02 -9.61 -12.85
C ASP A 91 -5.62 -9.20 -11.43
N TRP A 92 -6.00 -7.98 -11.06
CA TRP A 92 -5.76 -7.46 -9.72
C TRP A 92 -6.85 -7.93 -8.76
N ILE A 93 -6.47 -8.34 -7.55
CA ILE A 93 -7.43 -8.75 -6.53
C ILE A 93 -8.23 -7.54 -6.02
N ASP A 94 -9.51 -7.77 -5.72
CA ASP A 94 -10.22 -6.84 -4.84
C ASP A 94 -9.59 -6.92 -3.45
N THR A 95 -9.39 -5.76 -2.82
CA THR A 95 -9.01 -5.63 -1.41
C THR A 95 -9.84 -6.49 -0.45
N ASN A 96 -11.12 -6.75 -0.77
CA ASN A 96 -12.00 -7.62 0.01
C ASN A 96 -11.58 -9.10 -0.05
N ASN A 97 -10.88 -9.50 -1.12
CA ASN A 97 -10.40 -10.86 -1.34
C ASN A 97 -8.97 -11.08 -0.84
N ALA A 98 -8.34 -10.05 -0.29
CA ALA A 98 -6.97 -10.15 0.17
C ALA A 98 -6.83 -10.92 1.50
N ASN A 99 -5.66 -11.54 1.69
CA ASN A 99 -5.36 -12.31 2.87
C ASN A 99 -4.77 -11.41 3.98
N PHE A 100 -5.59 -11.02 4.95
CA PHE A 100 -5.17 -10.21 6.10
C PHE A 100 -4.59 -11.02 7.29
N SER A 101 -4.34 -12.31 7.09
CA SER A 101 -3.80 -13.18 8.15
C SER A 101 -2.27 -13.18 8.17
N LYS A 102 -1.68 -13.67 9.27
CA LYS A 102 -0.23 -13.87 9.38
C LYS A 102 0.32 -14.95 8.43
N SER A 103 -0.55 -15.78 7.85
CA SER A 103 -0.15 -16.78 6.85
C SER A 103 -0.17 -16.24 5.42
N ALA A 104 -0.48 -14.95 5.23
CA ALA A 104 -0.33 -14.31 3.94
C ALA A 104 1.11 -14.40 3.43
N PRO A 105 1.32 -14.44 2.11
CA PRO A 105 2.67 -14.45 1.53
C PRO A 105 3.50 -13.26 2.04
N VAL A 106 4.81 -13.45 2.17
CA VAL A 106 5.74 -12.37 2.52
C VAL A 106 5.54 -11.18 1.57
N ARG A 107 5.62 -9.94 2.10
CA ARG A 107 5.36 -8.67 1.39
C ARG A 107 3.88 -8.39 1.04
N HIS A 108 2.94 -9.30 1.32
CA HIS A 108 1.53 -9.13 0.92
C HIS A 108 0.80 -7.99 1.65
N LEU A 109 1.17 -7.73 2.91
CA LEU A 109 0.56 -6.71 3.75
C LEU A 109 1.54 -5.54 3.98
N PRO A 110 1.08 -4.29 4.24
CA PRO A 110 -0.31 -3.80 4.37
C PRO A 110 -1.26 -3.96 3.15
N ILE A 111 -2.48 -3.43 3.17
CA ILE A 111 -3.17 -3.11 1.91
C ILE A 111 -3.74 -1.72 2.10
N LEU A 112 -3.38 -0.82 1.18
CA LEU A 112 -3.89 0.53 1.20
C LEU A 112 -5.31 0.50 0.66
N VAL A 113 -6.26 0.95 1.48
CA VAL A 113 -7.66 1.06 1.06
C VAL A 113 -7.73 2.20 0.05
N LEU A 114 -8.06 1.83 -1.18
CA LEU A 114 -8.36 2.79 -2.22
C LEU A 114 -9.80 3.28 -2.01
N PRO A 115 -10.08 4.58 -2.21
CA PRO A 115 -11.45 5.07 -2.29
C PRO A 115 -12.27 4.18 -3.22
N ARG A 116 -13.46 3.72 -2.80
CA ARG A 116 -14.46 3.20 -3.76
C ARG A 116 -14.89 4.29 -4.76
N SER A 117 -14.65 5.55 -4.40
CA SER A 117 -15.02 6.77 -5.12
C SER A 117 -13.79 7.64 -5.36
N VAL A 118 -12.72 7.09 -5.96
CA VAL A 118 -11.73 7.95 -6.61
C VAL A 118 -12.52 8.71 -7.67
N PRO A 119 -12.48 10.06 -7.73
CA PRO A 119 -13.07 10.75 -8.86
C PRO A 119 -12.40 10.17 -10.10
N ILE A 120 -13.20 9.48 -10.91
CA ILE A 120 -12.84 8.90 -12.20
C ILE A 120 -12.03 9.98 -12.93
N ARG A 121 -10.69 9.91 -12.93
CA ARG A 121 -9.87 10.76 -13.80
C ARG A 121 -10.05 10.20 -15.21
N GLY A 122 -11.21 10.44 -15.81
CA GLY A 122 -11.63 9.81 -17.04
C GLY A 122 -11.71 8.28 -16.94
N ASN A 123 -11.79 7.58 -18.08
CA ASN A 123 -12.08 6.14 -18.18
C ASN A 123 -10.91 5.20 -17.78
N LEU A 124 -10.22 5.47 -16.67
CA LEU A 124 -9.10 4.62 -16.22
C LEU A 124 -9.60 3.38 -15.46
N SER A 125 -8.98 2.23 -15.75
CA SER A 125 -9.21 0.98 -15.01
C SER A 125 -8.85 1.12 -13.53
N TRP A 126 -9.47 0.30 -12.69
CA TRP A 126 -9.15 0.25 -11.25
C TRP A 126 -7.65 0.02 -11.00
N SER A 127 -7.00 -0.82 -11.80
CA SER A 127 -5.56 -1.08 -11.71
C SER A 127 -4.70 0.17 -11.94
N ARG A 128 -5.12 1.07 -12.84
CA ARG A 128 -4.43 2.36 -13.07
C ARG A 128 -4.66 3.34 -11.92
N GLN A 129 -5.86 3.35 -11.34
CA GLN A 129 -6.14 4.20 -10.18
C GLN A 129 -5.34 3.73 -8.95
N ALA A 130 -5.25 2.41 -8.74
CA ALA A 130 -4.43 1.79 -7.70
C ALA A 130 -2.94 2.11 -7.88
N SER A 131 -2.44 2.07 -9.11
CA SER A 131 -1.06 2.43 -9.48
C SER A 131 -0.70 3.83 -8.97
N TRP A 132 -1.59 4.82 -9.13
CA TRP A 132 -1.31 6.19 -8.70
C TRP A 132 -1.27 6.37 -7.19
N VAL A 133 -2.23 5.79 -6.46
CA VAL A 133 -2.19 5.86 -4.99
C VAL A 133 -0.91 5.20 -4.48
N PHE A 134 -0.56 4.03 -5.03
CA PHE A 134 0.71 3.37 -4.73
C PHE A 134 1.90 4.28 -5.02
N PHE A 135 1.94 4.92 -6.19
CA PHE A 135 3.00 5.83 -6.59
C PHE A 135 3.16 7.02 -5.63
N TYR A 136 2.08 7.67 -5.20
CA TYR A 136 2.17 8.77 -4.23
C TYR A 136 2.71 8.31 -2.88
N PHE A 137 2.36 7.09 -2.45
CA PHE A 137 2.97 6.50 -1.26
C PHE A 137 4.45 6.24 -1.46
N MET A 138 4.86 5.73 -2.63
CA MET A 138 6.27 5.51 -2.94
C MET A 138 7.10 6.80 -2.92
N GLN A 139 6.57 7.89 -3.46
CA GLN A 139 7.19 9.22 -3.33
C GLN A 139 7.30 9.63 -1.86
N ARG A 140 6.20 9.47 -1.10
CA ARG A 140 6.17 9.85 0.31
C ARG A 140 7.13 9.02 1.16
N PHE A 141 7.31 7.74 0.84
CA PHE A 141 8.25 6.84 1.50
C PHE A 141 9.70 7.27 1.28
N ASP A 142 10.04 7.61 0.04
CA ASP A 142 11.35 8.13 -0.34
C ASP A 142 11.67 9.45 0.38
N GLU A 143 10.72 10.39 0.40
CA GLU A 143 10.82 11.65 1.16
C GLU A 143 11.00 11.44 2.67
N CYS A 144 10.40 10.39 3.21
CA CYS A 144 10.44 10.08 4.63
C CYS A 144 11.61 9.17 5.02
N HIS A 145 12.39 8.67 4.06
CA HIS A 145 13.52 7.77 4.27
C HIS A 145 13.18 6.60 5.20
N ILE A 146 12.12 5.86 4.87
CA ILE A 146 11.60 4.76 5.71
C ILE A 146 12.46 3.48 5.66
N ASN A 147 13.63 3.56 5.02
CA ASN A 147 14.48 2.48 4.54
C ASN A 147 15.49 2.02 5.61
#